data_AF-A0A7R9XU46-F1
#
_entry.id   AF-A0A7R9XU46-F1
#
_cell.length_a   1.000
_cell.length_b   1.000
_cell.length_c   1.000
_cell.angle_alpha   90.00
_cell.angle_beta   90.00
_cell.angle_gamma   90.00
#
_symmetry.space_group_name_H-M   'P 1'
#
loop_
_entity.id
_entity.type
_entity.pdbx_description
1 polymer ?
#
loop_
_entity_poly.entity_id
_entity_poly.type
_entity_poly.pdbx_seq_one_letter_code
_entity_poly.pdbx_strand_id
1 'polypeptide(L)'
;KATPRRAGSARAVRGAATAKAAAPRRAARGVLQTRAAITMDMPSAGSGEMTYNETGKWRENFDLSSWAAEVREVEKELKAEIGEDDVDHLNKILTWANCFYYGGLAVLFATPMLFGNVFAAVGGVNPIAAFMMSTAICARWTMVGHHVCHGGYNTAQSEGGVVTGRFHRRTFAKGIARRISDWMDWMMPEAWDVEHNHLHHYQLGEKADPDLVERNMKPLRSGNLPMIARYGQVVGLALIWKWFYYAPNTMKEMYQRKEREAQKAGEDFVNPFKTGELPSTVATVIGGVFKPGGMAALVETAKCFAPYALFQFAALPALGYAVGGAQLATGVLLTSILADVITNVHSFIIIATNHVGDDIYRFETETKPRSDDFYLRAVIGSAHFPTRGDLK
;
A
#
# COMPACT_ATOMS: atom_id res chain seq x y z
N LYS A 1 -25.09 39.77 44.87
CA LYS A 1 -24.58 39.77 43.47
C LYS A 1 -23.68 38.53 43.33
N ALA A 2 -24.14 37.28 43.14
CA ALA A 2 -25.17 36.67 42.31
C ALA A 2 -24.91 36.81 40.79
N THR A 3 -24.25 35.79 40.21
CA THR A 3 -24.59 35.07 38.95
C THR A 3 -23.62 33.88 38.73
N PRO A 4 -24.01 32.81 37.98
CA PRO A 4 -23.96 31.44 38.51
C PRO A 4 -23.21 30.41 37.64
N ARG A 5 -22.94 29.23 38.25
CA ARG A 5 -22.55 27.99 37.58
C ARG A 5 -23.72 27.38 36.80
N ARG A 6 -23.49 26.99 35.55
CA ARG A 6 -24.44 26.27 34.68
C ARG A 6 -24.27 24.76 34.85
N ALA A 7 -25.33 24.10 35.30
CA ALA A 7 -25.48 22.65 35.31
C ALA A 7 -26.05 22.17 33.97
N GLY A 8 -25.58 21.02 33.47
CA GLY A 8 -26.04 20.40 32.23
C GLY A 8 -26.25 18.90 32.40
N SER A 9 -27.51 18.54 32.70
CA SER A 9 -28.27 17.37 32.25
C SER A 9 -27.58 16.00 32.07
N ALA A 10 -27.75 15.13 33.08
CA ALA A 10 -27.63 13.68 32.92
C ALA A 10 -28.94 13.11 32.32
N ARG A 11 -28.87 12.44 31.18
CA ARG A 11 -30.01 11.76 30.54
C ARG A 11 -29.90 10.25 30.80
N ALA A 12 -30.91 9.70 31.47
CA ALA A 12 -31.03 8.29 31.81
C ALA A 12 -31.21 7.42 30.55
N VAL A 13 -30.43 6.34 30.46
CA VAL A 13 -30.51 5.30 29.44
C VAL A 13 -31.56 4.27 29.86
N ARG A 14 -32.59 4.09 29.05
CA ARG A 14 -33.56 2.98 29.17
C ARG A 14 -32.99 1.74 28.48
N GLY A 15 -33.07 0.60 29.16
CA GLY A 15 -32.64 -0.70 28.65
C GLY A 15 -33.52 -1.22 27.52
N ALA A 16 -32.91 -2.04 26.66
CA ALA A 16 -33.59 -2.86 25.67
C ALA A 16 -32.95 -4.26 25.63
N ALA A 17 -33.82 -5.24 25.44
CA ALA A 17 -33.67 -6.67 25.66
C ALA A 17 -32.63 -7.37 24.75
N THR A 18 -32.07 -8.45 25.29
CA THR A 18 -31.29 -9.46 24.59
C THR A 18 -32.17 -10.34 23.70
N ALA A 19 -31.81 -10.46 22.41
CA ALA A 19 -32.35 -11.46 21.51
C ALA A 19 -31.20 -12.25 20.86
N LYS A 20 -31.17 -13.57 21.11
CA LYS A 20 -30.27 -14.54 20.49
C LYS A 20 -30.67 -14.74 19.02
N ALA A 21 -29.74 -14.58 18.08
CA ALA A 21 -29.92 -14.99 16.68
C ALA A 21 -29.04 -16.21 16.37
N ALA A 22 -29.67 -17.23 15.78
CA ALA A 22 -29.08 -18.52 15.44
C ALA A 22 -28.28 -18.48 14.13
N ALA A 23 -27.25 -19.31 14.02
CA ALA A 23 -26.38 -19.45 12.85
C ALA A 23 -27.06 -20.22 11.70
N PRO A 24 -26.89 -19.83 10.41
CA PRO A 24 -27.39 -20.62 9.29
C PRO A 24 -26.37 -21.64 8.77
N ARG A 25 -26.92 -22.76 8.27
CA ARG A 25 -26.26 -23.96 7.77
C ARG A 25 -25.69 -23.78 6.35
N ARG A 26 -24.57 -24.47 6.10
CA ARG A 26 -23.84 -24.62 4.82
C ARG A 26 -24.72 -25.21 3.69
N ALA A 27 -24.71 -24.58 2.52
CA ALA A 27 -25.21 -25.16 1.26
C ALA A 27 -24.05 -25.48 0.28
N ALA A 28 -24.25 -26.53 -0.52
CA ALA A 28 -23.23 -27.19 -1.34
C ALA A 28 -22.91 -26.46 -2.67
N ARG A 29 -21.66 -26.58 -3.13
CA ARG A 29 -21.09 -25.95 -4.33
C ARG A 29 -21.54 -26.64 -5.63
N GLY A 30 -22.09 -25.87 -6.56
CA GLY A 30 -22.28 -26.23 -7.97
C GLY A 30 -21.21 -25.61 -8.88
N VAL A 31 -20.94 -26.27 -10.00
CA VAL A 31 -19.79 -26.10 -10.93
C VAL A 31 -19.90 -24.84 -11.80
N LEU A 32 -18.79 -24.08 -11.93
CA LEU A 32 -18.66 -22.87 -12.78
C LEU A 32 -18.18 -23.25 -14.20
N GLN A 33 -18.91 -22.85 -15.25
CA GLN A 33 -18.41 -22.80 -16.63
C GLN A 33 -18.00 -21.37 -16.99
N THR A 34 -16.75 -21.19 -17.42
CA THR A 34 -16.18 -19.93 -17.93
C THR A 34 -16.46 -19.75 -19.42
N ARG A 35 -16.90 -18.54 -19.83
CA ARG A 35 -16.82 -18.06 -21.22
C ARG A 35 -16.14 -16.68 -21.27
N ALA A 36 -15.43 -16.46 -22.37
CA ALA A 36 -14.47 -15.37 -22.60
C ALA A 36 -15.12 -13.97 -22.67
N ALA A 37 -14.35 -12.94 -22.29
CA ALA A 37 -14.75 -11.54 -22.34
C ALA A 37 -14.73 -11.01 -23.79
N ILE A 38 -15.89 -10.53 -24.23
CA ILE A 38 -16.06 -9.68 -25.42
C ILE A 38 -16.17 -8.24 -24.89
N THR A 39 -15.37 -7.33 -25.43
CA THR A 39 -15.55 -5.88 -25.23
C THR A 39 -16.91 -5.48 -25.79
N MET A 40 -17.80 -4.93 -24.97
CA MET A 40 -19.04 -4.32 -25.44
C MET A 40 -18.97 -2.81 -25.31
N ASP A 41 -19.40 -2.14 -26.38
CA ASP A 41 -19.73 -0.72 -26.40
C ASP A 41 -20.67 -0.40 -25.24
N MET A 42 -20.38 0.70 -24.54
CA MET A 42 -21.22 1.24 -23.48
C MET A 42 -22.63 1.46 -24.03
N PRO A 43 -23.68 0.88 -23.44
CA PRO A 43 -25.03 1.26 -23.80
C PRO A 43 -25.21 2.74 -23.45
N SER A 44 -25.85 3.48 -24.35
CA SER A 44 -26.44 4.76 -24.00
C SER A 44 -27.31 4.58 -22.75
N ALA A 45 -27.42 5.65 -21.95
CA ALA A 45 -28.31 5.70 -20.79
C ALA A 45 -29.73 5.27 -21.20
N GLY A 46 -30.02 3.99 -20.95
CA GLY A 46 -31.26 3.32 -21.30
C GLY A 46 -31.62 2.39 -20.14
N SER A 47 -32.90 2.40 -19.80
CA SER A 47 -33.56 1.77 -18.65
C SER A 47 -33.52 0.24 -18.63
N GLY A 48 -32.33 -0.35 -18.74
CA GLY A 48 -32.10 -1.77 -18.47
C GLY A 48 -32.05 -1.98 -16.96
N GLU A 49 -32.97 -2.80 -16.46
CA GLU A 49 -33.00 -3.23 -15.06
C GLU A 49 -31.69 -3.97 -14.74
N MET A 50 -30.81 -3.35 -13.96
CA MET A 50 -29.58 -3.98 -13.49
C MET A 50 -29.96 -5.17 -12.61
N THR A 51 -29.70 -6.39 -13.08
CA THR A 51 -29.98 -7.62 -12.32
C THR A 51 -28.80 -7.92 -11.39
N TYR A 52 -29.05 -7.90 -10.08
CA TYR A 52 -28.03 -8.20 -9.07
C TYR A 52 -28.13 -9.66 -8.62
N ASN A 53 -26.98 -10.28 -8.32
CA ASN A 53 -26.97 -11.58 -7.66
C ASN A 53 -27.50 -11.47 -6.20
N GLU A 54 -27.67 -12.59 -5.50
CA GLU A 54 -28.23 -12.58 -4.13
C GLU A 54 -27.51 -11.63 -3.17
N THR A 55 -26.19 -11.51 -3.27
CA THR A 55 -25.39 -10.59 -2.45
C THR A 55 -25.62 -9.13 -2.82
N GLY A 56 -25.93 -8.80 -4.08
CA GLY A 56 -26.13 -7.43 -4.55
C GLY A 56 -27.57 -6.93 -4.50
N LYS A 57 -28.56 -7.78 -4.19
CA LYS A 57 -30.01 -7.43 -4.22
C LYS A 57 -30.38 -6.19 -3.41
N TRP A 58 -29.65 -5.89 -2.33
CA TRP A 58 -29.89 -4.68 -1.54
C TRP A 58 -29.79 -3.39 -2.38
N ARG A 59 -29.02 -3.40 -3.48
CA ARG A 59 -28.89 -2.27 -4.40
C ARG A 59 -30.18 -1.94 -5.14
N GLU A 60 -31.12 -2.87 -5.29
CA GLU A 60 -32.41 -2.62 -5.96
C GLU A 60 -33.24 -1.56 -5.22
N ASN A 61 -33.09 -1.49 -3.89
CA ASN A 61 -33.81 -0.53 -3.04
C ASN A 61 -32.90 0.58 -2.50
N PHE A 62 -31.69 0.73 -3.06
CA PHE A 62 -30.71 1.71 -2.61
C PHE A 62 -30.81 2.98 -3.44
N ASP A 63 -31.11 4.11 -2.78
CA ASP A 63 -31.04 5.42 -3.41
C ASP A 63 -29.58 5.87 -3.55
N LEU A 64 -28.95 5.38 -4.62
CA LEU A 64 -27.56 5.66 -4.95
C LEU A 64 -27.29 7.15 -5.12
N SER A 65 -28.24 7.90 -5.69
CA SER A 65 -28.04 9.32 -5.99
C SER A 65 -28.08 10.16 -4.73
N SER A 66 -29.08 9.93 -3.85
CA SER A 66 -29.15 10.61 -2.55
C SER A 66 -27.93 10.30 -1.68
N TRP A 67 -27.54 9.03 -1.59
CA TRP A 67 -26.34 8.64 -0.83
C TRP A 67 -25.06 9.29 -1.39
N ALA A 68 -24.87 9.31 -2.71
CA ALA A 68 -23.70 9.94 -3.30
C ALA A 68 -23.70 11.47 -3.17
N ALA A 69 -24.88 12.10 -3.05
CA ALA A 69 -24.99 13.52 -2.73
C ALA A 69 -24.50 13.79 -1.29
N GLU A 70 -24.91 12.97 -0.33
CA GLU A 70 -24.42 13.04 1.06
C GLU A 70 -22.90 12.87 1.14
N VAL A 71 -22.34 11.89 0.42
CA VAL A 71 -20.87 11.67 0.34
C VAL A 71 -20.15 12.90 -0.19
N ARG A 72 -20.69 13.57 -1.21
CA ARG A 72 -20.09 14.79 -1.77
C ARG A 72 -20.19 16.00 -0.85
N GLU A 73 -21.26 16.13 -0.08
CA GLU A 73 -21.35 17.17 0.95
C GLU A 73 -20.32 16.93 2.06
N VAL A 74 -20.12 15.69 2.50
CA VAL A 74 -19.03 15.34 3.44
C VAL A 74 -17.65 15.63 2.83
N GLU A 75 -17.42 15.26 1.57
CA GLU A 75 -16.16 15.57 0.86
C GLU A 75 -15.89 17.08 0.86
N LYS A 76 -16.93 17.89 0.61
CA LYS A 76 -16.83 19.35 0.58
C LYS A 76 -16.56 19.95 1.97
N GLU A 77 -17.24 19.46 3.00
CA GLU A 77 -17.03 19.85 4.40
C GLU A 77 -15.58 19.58 4.82
N LEU A 78 -15.12 18.33 4.69
CA LEU A 78 -13.77 17.93 5.09
C LEU A 78 -12.67 18.64 4.29
N LYS A 79 -12.90 18.91 3.00
CA LYS A 79 -11.94 19.67 2.19
C LYS A 79 -11.79 21.12 2.62
N ALA A 80 -12.85 21.72 3.16
CA ALA A 80 -12.82 23.08 3.65
C ALA A 80 -12.03 23.19 4.98
N GLU A 81 -11.87 22.08 5.70
CA GLU A 81 -11.11 21.99 6.95
C GLU A 81 -9.61 21.75 6.72
N ILE A 82 -9.19 21.38 5.50
CA ILE A 82 -7.77 21.14 5.20
C ILE A 82 -6.96 22.42 5.45
N GLY A 83 -5.95 22.32 6.32
CA GLY A 83 -5.22 23.48 6.79
C GLY A 83 -3.91 23.16 7.49
N GLU A 84 -3.49 24.05 8.39
CA GLU A 84 -2.22 23.92 9.11
C GLU A 84 -2.19 22.71 10.04
N ASP A 85 -3.33 22.33 10.61
CA ASP A 85 -3.45 21.15 11.48
C ASP A 85 -3.01 19.85 10.79
N ASP A 86 -3.26 19.71 9.47
CA ASP A 86 -2.79 18.57 8.66
C ASP A 86 -1.26 18.60 8.48
N VAL A 87 -0.70 19.78 8.30
CA VAL A 87 0.75 19.99 8.16
C VAL A 87 1.44 19.69 9.50
N ASP A 88 0.87 20.12 10.61
CA ASP A 88 1.33 19.81 11.95
C ASP A 88 1.25 18.30 12.25
N HIS A 89 0.16 17.66 11.82
CA HIS A 89 0.05 16.20 11.90
C HIS A 89 1.15 15.50 11.10
N LEU A 90 1.38 15.92 9.85
CA LEU A 90 2.47 15.39 9.02
C LEU A 90 3.84 15.58 9.71
N ASN A 91 4.11 16.77 10.24
CA ASN A 91 5.35 17.09 10.95
C ASN A 91 5.53 16.22 12.20
N LYS A 92 4.45 15.94 12.94
CA LYS A 92 4.45 15.00 14.09
C LYS A 92 4.85 13.59 13.64
N ILE A 93 4.21 13.06 12.60
CA ILE A 93 4.53 11.72 12.07
C ILE A 93 5.97 11.65 11.54
N LEU A 94 6.44 12.67 10.83
CA LEU A 94 7.83 12.79 10.38
C LEU A 94 8.81 12.82 11.55
N THR A 95 8.49 13.56 12.60
CA THR A 95 9.31 13.63 13.82
C THR A 95 9.43 12.25 14.45
N TRP A 96 8.31 11.53 14.63
CA TRP A 96 8.33 10.16 15.16
C TRP A 96 9.12 9.21 14.26
N ALA A 97 8.92 9.25 12.94
CA ALA A 97 9.68 8.42 12.01
C ALA A 97 11.19 8.73 12.06
N ASN A 98 11.57 10.00 12.17
CA ASN A 98 12.98 10.41 12.34
C ASN A 98 13.55 9.92 13.68
N CYS A 99 12.83 10.11 14.79
CA CYS A 99 13.24 9.64 16.10
C CYS A 99 13.43 8.12 16.12
N PHE A 100 12.53 7.36 15.51
CA PHE A 100 12.66 5.90 15.41
C PHE A 100 13.84 5.50 14.51
N TYR A 101 14.02 6.14 13.36
CA TYR A 101 15.11 5.78 12.45
C TYR A 101 16.48 6.11 13.05
N TYR A 102 16.71 7.36 13.44
CA TYR A 102 17.99 7.80 14.00
C TYR A 102 18.22 7.25 15.41
N GLY A 103 17.16 7.08 16.20
CA GLY A 103 17.24 6.37 17.48
C GLY A 103 17.61 4.90 17.29
N GLY A 104 17.05 4.21 16.30
CA GLY A 104 17.43 2.85 15.95
C GLY A 104 18.89 2.74 15.53
N LEU A 105 19.39 3.67 14.70
CA LEU A 105 20.81 3.76 14.37
C LEU A 105 21.68 4.04 15.60
N ALA A 106 21.28 4.97 16.47
CA ALA A 106 22.00 5.25 17.70
C ALA A 106 22.07 4.02 18.61
N VAL A 107 20.95 3.31 18.79
CA VAL A 107 20.88 2.05 19.55
C VAL A 107 21.82 1.01 18.91
N LEU A 108 21.80 0.86 17.59
CA LEU A 108 22.65 -0.08 16.87
C LEU A 108 24.14 0.17 17.12
N PHE A 109 24.60 1.41 16.97
CA PHE A 109 26.02 1.75 17.09
C PHE A 109 26.49 1.92 18.53
N ALA A 110 25.63 2.39 19.45
CA ALA A 110 25.99 2.60 20.85
C ALA A 110 25.92 1.31 21.68
N THR A 111 25.06 0.35 21.32
CA THR A 111 24.88 -0.89 22.12
C THR A 111 26.20 -1.61 22.39
N PRO A 112 27.06 -1.87 21.38
CA PRO A 112 28.34 -2.55 21.62
C PRO A 112 29.27 -1.78 22.57
N MET A 113 29.19 -0.45 22.58
CA MET A 113 30.03 0.41 23.42
C MET A 113 29.53 0.49 24.86
N LEU A 114 28.21 0.55 25.05
CA LEU A 114 27.58 0.75 26.36
C LEU A 114 27.29 -0.55 27.10
N PHE A 115 26.98 -1.61 26.37
CA PHE A 115 26.50 -2.88 26.92
C PHE A 115 27.32 -4.09 26.46
N GLY A 116 28.46 -3.86 25.79
CA GLY A 116 29.27 -4.92 25.22
C GLY A 116 28.51 -5.73 24.16
N ASN A 117 28.90 -6.99 23.98
CA ASN A 117 28.27 -7.88 22.99
C ASN A 117 27.02 -8.59 23.56
N VAL A 118 26.06 -7.81 24.09
CA VAL A 118 24.83 -8.34 24.71
C VAL A 118 24.00 -9.22 23.74
N PHE A 119 24.18 -9.03 22.43
CA PHE A 119 23.51 -9.81 21.38
C PHE A 119 24.41 -10.88 20.73
N ALA A 120 25.53 -11.26 21.36
CA ALA A 120 26.44 -12.28 20.83
C ALA A 120 25.72 -13.60 20.49
N ALA A 121 24.80 -14.03 21.35
CA ALA A 121 24.06 -15.28 21.22
C ALA A 121 23.18 -15.35 19.95
N VAL A 122 22.84 -14.20 19.37
CA VAL A 122 22.07 -14.09 18.11
C VAL A 122 22.92 -13.53 16.98
N GLY A 123 24.24 -13.71 17.03
CA GLY A 123 25.16 -13.30 15.98
C GLY A 123 25.41 -11.79 15.90
N GLY A 124 25.12 -11.04 16.98
CA GLY A 124 25.29 -9.59 17.03
C GLY A 124 24.14 -8.79 16.42
N VAL A 125 23.01 -9.44 16.09
CA VAL A 125 21.79 -8.78 15.62
C VAL A 125 21.16 -7.98 16.75
N ASN A 126 20.86 -6.70 16.51
CA ASN A 126 20.20 -5.84 17.48
C ASN A 126 18.69 -5.74 17.18
N PRO A 127 17.83 -6.56 17.83
CA PRO A 127 16.40 -6.60 17.52
C PRO A 127 15.67 -5.30 17.85
N ILE A 128 16.14 -4.54 18.85
CA ILE A 128 15.56 -3.26 19.24
C ILE A 128 15.80 -2.23 18.14
N ALA A 129 17.05 -2.11 17.69
CA ALA A 129 17.39 -1.24 16.57
C ALA A 129 16.64 -1.64 15.29
N ALA A 130 16.57 -2.95 14.99
CA ALA A 130 15.86 -3.45 13.83
C ALA A 130 14.37 -3.06 13.84
N PHE A 131 13.69 -3.24 14.98
CA PHE A 131 12.29 -2.85 15.14
C PHE A 131 12.08 -1.34 14.98
N MET A 132 12.95 -0.53 15.59
CA MET A 132 12.87 0.94 15.48
C MET A 132 13.06 1.41 14.04
N MET A 133 14.12 0.94 13.37
CA MET A 133 14.39 1.27 11.97
C MET A 133 13.27 0.79 11.04
N SER A 134 12.79 -0.44 11.25
CA SER A 134 11.69 -1.01 10.47
C SER A 134 10.41 -0.18 10.57
N THR A 135 10.03 0.21 11.80
CA THR A 135 8.85 1.02 12.04
C THR A 135 8.95 2.36 11.31
N ALA A 136 10.11 3.00 11.33
CA ALA A 136 10.33 4.25 10.60
C ALA A 136 10.28 4.08 9.08
N ILE A 137 10.87 3.01 8.53
CA ILE A 137 10.82 2.73 7.08
C ILE A 137 9.37 2.49 6.65
N CYS A 138 8.62 1.68 7.40
CA CYS A 138 7.20 1.45 7.13
C CYS A 138 6.40 2.75 7.18
N ALA A 139 6.58 3.54 8.24
CA ALA A 139 5.90 4.83 8.44
C ALA A 139 6.16 5.83 7.30
N ARG A 140 7.41 5.91 6.82
CA ARG A 140 7.78 6.80 5.70
C ARG A 140 7.04 6.46 4.43
N TRP A 141 6.79 5.18 4.16
CA TRP A 141 5.96 4.78 3.04
C TRP A 141 4.46 4.97 3.34
N THR A 142 3.93 4.30 4.36
CA THR A 142 2.48 4.14 4.52
C THR A 142 1.77 5.34 5.13
N MET A 143 2.49 6.19 5.88
CA MET A 143 1.92 7.36 6.55
C MET A 143 2.40 8.67 5.95
N VAL A 144 3.64 8.78 5.49
CA VAL A 144 4.15 10.01 4.84
C VAL A 144 3.92 9.93 3.35
N GLY A 145 4.62 9.01 2.68
CA GLY A 145 4.67 8.95 1.23
C GLY A 145 3.32 8.70 0.58
N HIS A 146 2.52 7.80 1.13
CA HIS A 146 1.18 7.50 0.67
C HIS A 146 0.30 8.76 0.59
N HIS A 147 0.21 9.54 1.68
CA HIS A 147 -0.61 10.75 1.74
C HIS A 147 -0.05 11.87 0.84
N VAL A 148 1.28 12.02 0.79
CA VAL A 148 1.92 13.02 -0.07
C VAL A 148 1.68 12.72 -1.54
N CYS A 149 1.82 11.46 -1.96
CA CYS A 149 1.61 11.04 -3.35
C CYS A 149 0.14 11.19 -3.77
N HIS A 150 -0.82 10.94 -2.87
CA HIS A 150 -2.24 11.29 -3.09
C HIS A 150 -2.50 12.79 -3.25
N GLY A 151 -1.55 13.60 -2.82
CA GLY A 151 -1.65 15.05 -2.86
C GLY A 151 -2.39 15.64 -1.68
N GLY A 152 -2.46 14.92 -0.55
CA GLY A 152 -3.13 15.38 0.68
C GLY A 152 -2.61 16.74 1.17
N TYR A 153 -1.34 17.06 0.89
CA TYR A 153 -0.71 18.32 1.28
C TYR A 153 -0.51 19.31 0.13
N ASN A 154 -1.03 19.04 -1.07
CA ASN A 154 -0.72 19.88 -2.24
C ASN A 154 -1.16 21.33 -2.05
N THR A 155 -2.32 21.57 -1.44
CA THR A 155 -2.83 22.92 -1.15
C THR A 155 -1.88 23.68 -0.23
N ALA A 156 -1.49 23.08 0.90
CA ALA A 156 -0.56 23.69 1.86
C ALA A 156 0.88 23.83 1.31
N GLN A 157 1.23 23.09 0.26
CA GLN A 157 2.55 23.11 -0.37
C GLN A 157 2.55 23.90 -1.70
N SER A 158 1.52 24.72 -1.93
CA SER A 158 1.40 25.58 -3.10
C SER A 158 1.00 27.00 -2.71
N GLU A 159 1.60 28.00 -3.33
CA GLU A 159 1.25 29.41 -3.17
C GLU A 159 1.00 30.02 -4.55
N GLY A 160 -0.17 30.64 -4.76
CA GLY A 160 -0.55 31.20 -6.07
C GLY A 160 -0.55 30.17 -7.22
N GLY A 161 -0.77 28.88 -6.92
CA GLY A 161 -0.71 27.79 -7.90
C GLY A 161 0.70 27.29 -8.24
N VAL A 162 1.73 27.85 -7.60
CA VAL A 162 3.13 27.42 -7.75
C VAL A 162 3.49 26.47 -6.61
N VAL A 163 4.17 25.37 -6.93
CA VAL A 163 4.64 24.40 -5.93
C VAL A 163 5.81 25.01 -5.16
N THR A 164 5.62 25.27 -3.87
CA THR A 164 6.64 25.84 -2.98
C THR A 164 7.26 24.80 -2.04
N GLY A 165 6.51 23.72 -1.77
CA GLY A 165 6.88 22.74 -0.75
C GLY A 165 7.51 21.43 -1.26
N ARG A 166 8.22 20.75 -0.34
CA ARG A 166 8.82 19.43 -0.62
C ARG A 166 7.83 18.28 -0.58
N PHE A 167 6.75 18.42 0.21
CA PHE A 167 5.73 17.38 0.40
C PHE A 167 4.55 17.56 -0.55
N HIS A 168 4.87 17.90 -1.80
CA HIS A 168 3.89 18.00 -2.88
C HIS A 168 4.07 16.80 -3.80
N ARG A 169 2.97 16.21 -4.32
CA ARG A 169 3.04 14.99 -5.15
C ARG A 169 3.95 15.12 -6.39
N ARG A 170 4.12 16.36 -6.87
CA ARG A 170 4.98 16.67 -8.02
C ARG A 170 6.46 16.68 -7.70
N THR A 171 6.87 16.90 -6.45
CA THR A 171 8.26 17.14 -6.04
C THR A 171 8.81 16.07 -5.10
N PHE A 172 7.95 15.43 -4.32
CA PHE A 172 8.29 14.47 -3.27
C PHE A 172 9.02 13.24 -3.82
N ALA A 173 10.14 12.88 -3.18
CA ALA A 173 10.95 11.70 -3.49
C ALA A 173 11.47 11.58 -4.94
N LYS A 174 11.35 12.65 -5.75
CA LYS A 174 11.82 12.67 -7.15
C LYS A 174 13.28 13.10 -7.25
N GLY A 175 14.06 12.31 -7.98
CA GLY A 175 15.51 12.48 -8.11
C GLY A 175 16.28 11.87 -6.93
N ILE A 176 17.59 11.64 -7.11
CA ILE A 176 18.40 10.83 -6.18
C ILE A 176 18.42 11.40 -4.75
N ALA A 177 18.61 12.71 -4.58
CA ALA A 177 18.69 13.31 -3.25
C ALA A 177 17.38 13.14 -2.45
N ARG A 178 16.24 13.44 -3.07
CA ARG A 178 14.92 13.28 -2.44
C ARG A 178 14.52 11.83 -2.30
N ARG A 179 14.91 10.97 -3.24
CA ARG A 179 14.75 9.53 -3.11
C ARG A 179 15.39 9.04 -1.81
N ILE A 180 16.59 9.51 -1.49
CA ILE A 180 17.31 9.13 -0.27
C ILE A 180 16.67 9.73 0.99
N SER A 181 16.27 11.00 0.98
CA SER A 181 15.76 11.69 2.18
C SER A 181 14.28 11.41 2.49
N ASP A 182 13.47 11.26 1.45
CA ASP A 182 12.01 11.26 1.55
C ASP A 182 11.44 9.84 1.46
N TRP A 183 12.01 8.98 0.59
CA TRP A 183 11.51 7.62 0.34
C TRP A 183 12.66 6.63 0.05
N MET A 184 13.35 6.22 1.10
CA MET A 184 14.38 5.19 1.02
C MET A 184 13.75 3.80 1.20
N ASP A 185 13.23 3.23 0.10
CA ASP A 185 12.53 1.93 0.08
C ASP A 185 12.72 1.22 -1.27
N TRP A 186 12.26 -0.03 -1.41
CA TRP A 186 12.39 -0.86 -2.60
C TRP A 186 11.60 -0.34 -3.82
N MET A 187 10.45 0.31 -3.62
CA MET A 187 9.58 0.75 -4.72
C MET A 187 9.89 2.17 -5.15
N MET A 188 9.97 2.43 -6.45
CA MET A 188 10.09 3.80 -6.99
C MET A 188 8.80 4.59 -6.76
N PRO A 189 8.86 5.86 -6.31
CA PRO A 189 7.66 6.64 -6.03
C PRO A 189 6.81 6.88 -7.29
N GLU A 190 7.44 7.06 -8.45
CA GLU A 190 6.75 7.25 -9.73
C GLU A 190 6.05 5.96 -10.19
N ALA A 191 6.66 4.80 -9.93
CA ALA A 191 6.08 3.51 -10.27
C ALA A 191 4.89 3.19 -9.34
N TRP A 192 5.08 3.45 -8.05
CA TRP A 192 4.05 3.32 -7.03
C TRP A 192 2.86 4.27 -7.29
N ASP A 193 3.10 5.52 -7.74
CA ASP A 193 2.04 6.47 -8.10
C ASP A 193 1.18 5.97 -9.28
N VAL A 194 1.75 5.22 -10.24
CA VAL A 194 0.97 4.60 -11.30
C VAL A 194 0.11 3.46 -10.76
N GLU A 195 0.73 2.48 -10.10
CA GLU A 195 0.02 1.29 -9.61
C GLU A 195 -1.03 1.66 -8.56
N HIS A 196 -0.65 2.46 -7.56
CA HIS A 196 -1.54 2.82 -6.46
C HIS A 196 -2.52 3.91 -6.87
N ASN A 197 -2.06 5.08 -7.30
CA ASN A 197 -2.93 6.25 -7.43
C ASN A 197 -3.74 6.26 -8.71
N HIS A 198 -3.23 5.70 -9.80
CA HIS A 198 -3.92 5.76 -11.10
C HIS A 198 -4.69 4.47 -11.42
N LEU A 199 -4.26 3.34 -10.88
CA LEU A 199 -4.94 2.06 -11.06
C LEU A 199 -5.72 1.70 -9.80
N HIS A 200 -5.06 1.35 -8.70
CA HIS A 200 -5.74 0.78 -7.53
C HIS A 200 -6.87 1.66 -6.95
N HIS A 201 -6.70 2.98 -6.88
CA HIS A 201 -7.77 3.89 -6.42
C HIS A 201 -8.89 4.16 -7.44
N TYR A 202 -8.73 3.69 -8.68
CA TYR A 202 -9.72 3.88 -9.75
C TYR A 202 -10.28 2.57 -10.32
N GLN A 203 -9.62 1.45 -10.05
CA GLN A 203 -10.01 0.08 -10.36
C GLN A 203 -10.38 -0.57 -9.02
N LEU A 204 -11.66 -0.56 -8.70
CA LEU A 204 -12.25 -0.83 -7.39
C LEU A 204 -12.46 -2.34 -7.16
N GLY A 205 -11.55 -3.17 -7.65
CA GLY A 205 -11.65 -4.63 -7.61
C GLY A 205 -12.08 -5.30 -8.92
N GLU A 206 -12.08 -4.57 -10.04
CA GLU A 206 -12.20 -5.12 -11.40
C GLU A 206 -10.94 -5.89 -11.84
N LYS A 207 -11.01 -6.58 -12.98
CA LYS A 207 -9.87 -7.32 -13.56
C LYS A 207 -8.65 -6.41 -13.83
N ALA A 208 -8.81 -5.11 -14.02
CA ALA A 208 -7.69 -4.20 -14.25
C ALA A 208 -7.03 -3.70 -12.94
N ASP A 209 -7.59 -4.00 -11.76
CA ASP A 209 -6.99 -3.66 -10.47
C ASP A 209 -5.69 -4.49 -10.26
N PRO A 210 -4.52 -3.86 -10.14
CA PRO A 210 -3.27 -4.56 -9.89
C PRO A 210 -3.26 -5.27 -8.52
N ASP A 211 -4.00 -4.75 -7.54
CA ASP A 211 -4.04 -5.25 -6.16
C ASP A 211 -5.17 -6.26 -5.90
N LEU A 212 -5.72 -6.84 -6.98
CA LEU A 212 -6.64 -7.97 -6.89
C LEU A 212 -5.89 -9.26 -6.48
N VAL A 213 -5.55 -9.38 -5.20
CA VAL A 213 -4.74 -10.49 -4.63
C VAL A 213 -5.34 -11.85 -4.96
N GLU A 214 -6.67 -11.97 -4.94
CA GLU A 214 -7.37 -13.21 -5.30
C GLU A 214 -7.03 -13.70 -6.71
N ARG A 215 -6.98 -12.78 -7.68
CA ARG A 215 -6.58 -13.04 -9.08
C ARG A 215 -5.09 -13.35 -9.14
N ASN A 216 -4.26 -12.52 -8.52
CA ASN A 216 -2.80 -12.66 -8.56
C ASN A 216 -2.33 -14.00 -7.97
N MET A 217 -3.05 -14.48 -6.96
CA MET A 217 -2.78 -15.75 -6.27
C MET A 217 -3.58 -16.92 -6.81
N LYS A 218 -4.24 -16.80 -7.98
CA LYS A 218 -5.01 -17.88 -8.62
C LYS A 218 -4.22 -19.19 -8.72
N PRO A 219 -2.95 -19.21 -9.19
CA PRO A 219 -2.17 -20.45 -9.25
C PRO A 219 -2.04 -21.15 -7.89
N LEU A 220 -1.86 -20.38 -6.81
CA LEU A 220 -1.75 -20.93 -5.45
C LEU A 220 -3.11 -21.43 -4.93
N ARG A 221 -4.19 -20.68 -5.20
CA ARG A 221 -5.54 -20.98 -4.74
C ARG A 221 -6.13 -22.23 -5.40
N SER A 222 -6.01 -22.32 -6.72
CA SER A 222 -6.61 -23.40 -7.53
C SER A 222 -5.67 -24.58 -7.79
N GLY A 223 -4.37 -24.45 -7.45
CA GLY A 223 -3.40 -25.52 -7.64
C GLY A 223 -3.51 -26.64 -6.61
N ASN A 224 -2.78 -27.74 -6.81
CA ASN A 224 -2.85 -28.94 -5.97
C ASN A 224 -1.92 -28.92 -4.74
N LEU A 225 -1.34 -27.76 -4.39
CA LEU A 225 -0.44 -27.63 -3.24
C LEU A 225 -1.19 -27.91 -1.92
N PRO A 226 -0.66 -28.77 -1.02
CA PRO A 226 -1.22 -28.98 0.31
C PRO A 226 -1.31 -27.67 1.11
N MET A 227 -2.32 -27.54 1.98
CA MET A 227 -2.57 -26.29 2.74
C MET A 227 -1.35 -25.79 3.52
N ILE A 228 -0.55 -26.68 4.11
CA ILE A 228 0.68 -26.30 4.83
C ILE A 228 1.70 -25.60 3.92
N ALA A 229 1.85 -26.08 2.68
CA ALA A 229 2.75 -25.46 1.70
C ALA A 229 2.20 -24.11 1.24
N ARG A 230 0.87 -23.96 1.13
CA ARG A 230 0.24 -22.67 0.83
C ARG A 230 0.50 -21.64 1.93
N TYR A 231 0.32 -22.03 3.19
CA TYR A 231 0.66 -21.17 4.33
C TYR A 231 2.16 -20.82 4.33
N GLY A 232 3.03 -21.80 4.09
CA GLY A 232 4.47 -21.57 3.96
C GLY A 232 4.81 -20.56 2.86
N GLN A 233 4.13 -20.62 1.71
CA GLN A 233 4.32 -19.64 0.64
C GLN A 233 3.84 -18.24 1.02
N VAL A 234 2.69 -18.11 1.70
CA VAL A 234 2.19 -16.80 2.18
C VAL A 234 3.13 -16.21 3.23
N VAL A 235 3.62 -17.02 4.16
CA VAL A 235 4.64 -16.59 5.14
C VAL A 235 5.93 -16.18 4.43
N GLY A 236 6.41 -17.00 3.50
CA GLY A 236 7.59 -16.69 2.69
C GLY A 236 7.44 -15.36 1.95
N LEU A 237 6.30 -15.15 1.29
CA LEU A 237 5.99 -13.87 0.64
C LEU A 237 5.95 -12.72 1.64
N ALA A 238 5.29 -12.85 2.79
CA ALA A 238 5.22 -11.81 3.81
C ALA A 238 6.61 -11.31 4.26
N LEU A 239 7.64 -12.18 4.24
CA LEU A 239 9.02 -11.83 4.59
C LEU A 239 9.75 -11.01 3.52
N ILE A 240 9.33 -11.08 2.24
CA ILE A 240 10.12 -10.55 1.10
C ILE A 240 9.31 -9.78 0.04
N TRP A 241 7.99 -9.66 0.20
CA TRP A 241 7.08 -9.27 -0.88
C TRP A 241 7.40 -7.90 -1.49
N LYS A 242 7.95 -6.95 -0.74
CA LYS A 242 8.22 -5.59 -1.23
C LYS A 242 9.20 -5.61 -2.39
N TRP A 243 10.33 -6.29 -2.24
CA TRP A 243 11.33 -6.41 -3.30
C TRP A 243 11.01 -7.58 -4.24
N PHE A 244 10.42 -8.67 -3.75
CA PHE A 244 10.16 -9.84 -4.60
C PHE A 244 9.02 -9.62 -5.60
N TYR A 245 7.93 -9.00 -5.16
CA TYR A 245 6.69 -8.85 -5.92
C TYR A 245 6.36 -7.38 -6.18
N TYR A 246 6.26 -6.57 -5.14
CA TYR A 246 5.56 -5.30 -5.24
C TYR A 246 6.35 -4.28 -6.08
N ALA A 247 7.63 -4.06 -5.79
CA ALA A 247 8.45 -3.15 -6.58
C ALA A 247 8.56 -3.56 -8.07
N PRO A 248 8.84 -4.82 -8.44
CA PRO A 248 8.79 -5.25 -9.84
C PRO A 248 7.42 -5.08 -10.50
N ASN A 249 6.32 -5.30 -9.77
CA ASN A 249 4.97 -5.11 -10.30
C ASN A 249 4.65 -3.63 -10.56
N THR A 250 5.00 -2.73 -9.62
CA THR A 250 4.82 -1.28 -9.83
C THR A 250 5.57 -0.78 -11.05
N MET A 251 6.76 -1.34 -11.30
CA MET A 251 7.53 -1.03 -12.49
C MET A 251 6.83 -1.55 -13.76
N LYS A 252 6.29 -2.77 -13.74
CA LYS A 252 5.49 -3.30 -14.86
C LYS A 252 4.34 -2.36 -15.21
N GLU A 253 3.52 -1.95 -14.24
CA GLU A 253 2.37 -1.07 -14.47
C GLU A 253 2.79 0.31 -15.00
N MET A 254 3.87 0.88 -14.45
CA MET A 254 4.42 2.14 -14.94
C MET A 254 4.88 2.05 -16.40
N TYR A 255 5.61 0.99 -16.78
CA TYR A 255 6.08 0.82 -18.15
C TYR A 255 4.94 0.49 -19.13
N GLN A 256 3.92 -0.27 -18.70
CA GLN A 256 2.71 -0.48 -19.50
C GLN A 256 1.94 0.82 -19.73
N ARG A 257 1.89 1.72 -18.75
CA ARG A 257 1.34 3.06 -18.95
C ARG A 257 2.14 3.87 -19.96
N LYS A 258 3.48 3.90 -19.83
CA LYS A 258 4.35 4.61 -20.78
C LYS A 258 4.21 4.08 -22.21
N GLU A 259 4.09 2.76 -22.37
CA GLU A 259 3.84 2.13 -23.67
C GLU A 259 2.51 2.59 -24.28
N ARG A 260 1.43 2.63 -23.49
CA ARG A 260 0.12 3.16 -23.94
C ARG A 260 0.18 4.64 -24.30
N GLU A 261 0.93 5.45 -23.55
CA GLU A 261 1.10 6.88 -23.82
C GLU A 261 1.91 7.11 -25.11
N ALA A 262 3.00 6.37 -25.32
CA ALA A 262 3.79 6.41 -26.54
C ALA A 262 2.98 5.98 -27.77
N GLN A 263 2.21 4.88 -27.67
CA GLN A 263 1.32 4.44 -28.74
C GLN A 263 0.30 5.53 -29.15
N LYS A 264 -0.28 6.24 -28.17
CA LYS A 264 -1.20 7.36 -28.44
C LYS A 264 -0.50 8.55 -29.12
N ALA A 265 0.78 8.76 -28.82
CA ALA A 265 1.60 9.79 -29.44
C ALA A 265 2.17 9.38 -30.80
N GLY A 266 2.02 8.11 -31.21
CA GLY A 266 2.65 7.56 -32.41
C GLY A 266 4.16 7.36 -32.26
N GLU A 267 4.65 7.21 -31.03
CA GLU A 267 6.05 7.01 -30.70
C GLU A 267 6.37 5.53 -30.46
N ASP A 268 7.57 5.11 -30.87
CA ASP A 268 8.08 3.77 -30.56
C ASP A 268 8.55 3.71 -29.11
N PHE A 269 8.02 2.75 -28.35
CA PHE A 269 8.43 2.50 -26.97
C PHE A 269 8.63 1.00 -26.71
N VAL A 270 9.79 0.65 -26.14
CA VAL A 270 10.10 -0.74 -25.79
C VAL A 270 9.81 -0.97 -24.32
N ASN A 271 8.74 -1.71 -24.03
CA ASN A 271 8.42 -2.13 -22.67
C ASN A 271 9.33 -3.29 -22.20
N PRO A 272 10.12 -3.11 -21.13
CA PRO A 272 10.98 -4.16 -20.60
C PRO A 272 10.20 -5.28 -19.89
N PHE A 273 9.03 -5.00 -19.31
CA PHE A 273 8.27 -5.97 -18.52
C PHE A 273 7.17 -6.63 -19.34
N LYS A 274 7.36 -7.92 -19.66
CA LYS A 274 6.50 -8.68 -20.61
C LYS A 274 5.74 -9.84 -19.96
N THR A 275 5.21 -9.65 -18.75
CA THR A 275 4.45 -10.69 -18.03
C THR A 275 2.95 -10.71 -18.37
N GLY A 276 2.48 -9.79 -19.24
CA GLY A 276 1.08 -9.69 -19.62
C GLY A 276 0.20 -9.34 -18.42
N GLU A 277 -0.89 -10.10 -18.23
CA GLU A 277 -1.81 -9.95 -17.10
C GLU A 277 -1.24 -10.48 -15.78
N LEU A 278 -0.18 -11.29 -15.81
CA LEU A 278 0.44 -11.80 -14.60
C LEU A 278 1.32 -10.73 -13.95
N PRO A 279 1.41 -10.73 -12.60
CA PRO A 279 2.29 -9.81 -11.90
C PRO A 279 3.76 -10.06 -12.27
N SER A 280 4.52 -8.99 -12.32
CA SER A 280 5.98 -9.08 -12.42
C SER A 280 6.56 -9.32 -11.03
N THR A 281 7.52 -10.25 -10.95
CA THR A 281 8.28 -10.58 -9.74
C THR A 281 9.76 -10.65 -10.08
N VAL A 282 10.62 -10.70 -9.07
CA VAL A 282 12.05 -10.97 -9.27
C VAL A 282 12.27 -12.30 -10.01
N ALA A 283 11.46 -13.33 -9.74
CA ALA A 283 11.55 -14.60 -10.44
C ALA A 283 11.24 -14.47 -11.94
N THR A 284 10.23 -13.68 -12.32
CA THR A 284 9.91 -13.46 -13.74
C THR A 284 10.95 -12.58 -14.43
N VAL A 285 11.52 -11.60 -13.72
CA VAL A 285 12.61 -10.76 -14.24
C VAL A 285 13.85 -11.63 -14.51
N ILE A 286 14.29 -12.42 -13.52
CA ILE A 286 15.46 -13.30 -13.66
C ILE A 286 15.22 -14.37 -14.74
N GLY A 287 14.08 -15.05 -14.72
CA GLY A 287 13.72 -16.05 -15.73
C GLY A 287 13.54 -15.47 -17.14
N GLY A 288 13.36 -14.16 -17.26
CA GLY A 288 13.25 -13.43 -18.52
C GLY A 288 14.59 -13.00 -19.11
N VAL A 289 15.70 -13.00 -18.35
CA VAL A 289 16.99 -12.39 -18.72
C VAL A 289 17.49 -12.79 -20.11
N PHE A 290 17.41 -14.08 -20.44
CA PHE A 290 17.90 -14.62 -21.73
C PHE A 290 16.89 -14.49 -22.89
N LYS A 291 15.69 -13.95 -22.64
CA LYS A 291 14.72 -13.66 -23.69
C LYS A 291 15.03 -12.30 -24.35
N PRO A 292 14.64 -12.08 -25.63
CA PRO A 292 14.84 -10.80 -26.29
C PRO A 292 14.26 -9.61 -25.50
N GLY A 293 15.13 -8.67 -25.11
CA GLY A 293 14.79 -7.52 -24.26
C GLY A 293 14.75 -7.79 -22.75
N GLY A 294 14.99 -9.02 -22.30
CA GLY A 294 14.90 -9.42 -20.89
C GLY A 294 15.93 -8.76 -19.98
N MET A 295 17.13 -8.49 -20.49
CA MET A 295 18.17 -7.72 -19.78
C MET A 295 17.70 -6.32 -19.38
N ALA A 296 16.80 -5.69 -20.15
CA ALA A 296 16.28 -4.36 -19.82
C ALA A 296 15.44 -4.39 -18.54
N ALA A 297 14.61 -5.42 -18.33
CA ALA A 297 13.84 -5.57 -17.09
C ALA A 297 14.75 -5.75 -15.87
N LEU A 298 15.84 -6.51 -16.03
CA LEU A 298 16.83 -6.70 -14.97
C LEU A 298 17.51 -5.37 -14.61
N VAL A 299 17.94 -4.60 -15.62
CA VAL A 299 18.60 -3.30 -15.42
C VAL A 299 17.66 -2.30 -14.73
N GLU A 300 16.40 -2.19 -15.17
CA GLU A 300 15.44 -1.28 -14.54
C GLU A 300 15.08 -1.70 -13.12
N THR A 301 14.99 -3.02 -12.85
CA THR A 301 14.81 -3.54 -11.49
C THR A 301 16.02 -3.21 -10.61
N ALA A 302 17.23 -3.38 -11.12
CA ALA A 302 18.45 -3.04 -10.39
C ALA A 302 18.55 -1.55 -10.06
N LYS A 303 18.20 -0.66 -11.01
CA LYS A 303 18.13 0.80 -10.76
C LYS A 303 17.11 1.16 -9.68
N CYS A 304 15.95 0.52 -9.70
CA CYS A 304 14.90 0.69 -8.70
C CYS A 304 15.41 0.31 -7.28
N PHE A 305 16.11 -0.81 -7.18
CA PHE A 305 16.58 -1.36 -5.90
C PHE A 305 17.84 -0.68 -5.37
N ALA A 306 18.72 -0.20 -6.25
CA ALA A 306 20.06 0.26 -5.89
C ALA A 306 20.09 1.30 -4.76
N PRO A 307 19.25 2.36 -4.73
CA PRO A 307 19.30 3.35 -3.65
C PRO A 307 19.12 2.73 -2.26
N TYR A 308 18.10 1.89 -2.09
CA TYR A 308 17.82 1.24 -0.82
C TYR A 308 18.87 0.18 -0.49
N ALA A 309 19.16 -0.71 -1.45
CA ALA A 309 20.06 -1.83 -1.23
C ALA A 309 21.49 -1.39 -0.92
N LEU A 310 22.02 -0.41 -1.67
CA LEU A 310 23.36 0.12 -1.45
C LEU A 310 23.45 0.86 -0.14
N PHE A 311 22.42 1.61 0.26
CA PHE A 311 22.45 2.31 1.52
C PHE A 311 22.34 1.35 2.71
N GLN A 312 21.31 0.49 2.72
CA GLN A 312 20.95 -0.33 3.87
C GLN A 312 21.93 -1.48 4.12
N PHE A 313 22.47 -2.08 3.04
CA PHE A 313 23.28 -3.31 3.10
C PHE A 313 24.73 -3.13 2.65
N ALA A 314 25.14 -1.96 2.15
CA ALA A 314 26.54 -1.67 1.87
C ALA A 314 27.07 -0.46 2.65
N ALA A 315 26.45 0.72 2.51
CA ALA A 315 26.93 1.95 3.13
C ALA A 315 26.84 1.92 4.67
N LEU A 316 25.70 1.48 5.23
CA LEU A 316 25.55 1.35 6.68
C LEU A 316 26.52 0.30 7.27
N PRO A 317 26.66 -0.92 6.73
CA PRO A 317 27.68 -1.86 7.19
C PRO A 317 29.12 -1.35 7.02
N ALA A 318 29.42 -0.63 5.94
CA ALA A 318 30.73 -0.01 5.74
C ALA A 318 31.04 1.05 6.81
N LEU A 319 30.03 1.83 7.22
CA LEU A 319 30.15 2.73 8.37
C LEU A 319 30.38 1.94 9.66
N GLY A 320 29.67 0.82 9.85
CA GLY A 320 29.92 -0.14 10.94
C GLY A 320 31.36 -0.63 10.98
N TYR A 321 31.92 -0.98 9.82
CA TYR A 321 33.31 -1.39 9.69
C TYR A 321 34.28 -0.27 10.08
N ALA A 322 34.05 0.94 9.60
CA ALA A 322 34.90 2.09 9.91
C ALA A 322 34.89 2.45 11.40
N VAL A 323 33.76 2.25 12.10
CA VAL A 323 33.61 2.59 13.53
C VAL A 323 34.11 1.48 14.45
N GLY A 324 33.86 0.21 14.13
CA GLY A 324 34.05 -0.91 15.07
C GLY A 324 34.56 -2.20 14.44
N GLY A 325 35.10 -2.13 13.22
CA GLY A 325 35.68 -3.28 12.50
C GLY A 325 34.64 -4.29 12.02
N ALA A 326 35.13 -5.46 11.59
CA ALA A 326 34.32 -6.51 10.97
C ALA A 326 33.13 -6.96 11.83
N GLN A 327 33.32 -7.06 13.15
CA GLN A 327 32.25 -7.50 14.05
C GLN A 327 31.07 -6.53 14.08
N LEU A 328 31.33 -5.22 14.14
CA LEU A 328 30.26 -4.21 14.09
C LEU A 328 29.63 -4.16 12.70
N ALA A 329 30.43 -4.27 11.63
CA ALA A 329 29.92 -4.33 10.27
C ALA A 329 28.91 -5.47 10.06
N THR A 330 29.24 -6.67 10.56
CA THR A 330 28.34 -7.83 10.53
C THR A 330 27.07 -7.59 11.35
N GLY A 331 27.18 -7.05 12.58
CA GLY A 331 26.02 -6.72 13.41
C GLY A 331 25.09 -5.70 12.73
N VAL A 332 25.65 -4.67 12.10
CA VAL A 332 24.91 -3.67 11.33
C VAL A 332 24.21 -4.30 10.14
N LEU A 333 24.90 -5.12 9.34
CA LEU A 333 24.32 -5.80 8.19
C LEU A 333 23.15 -6.69 8.58
N LEU A 334 23.33 -7.55 9.59
CA LEU A 334 22.28 -8.48 10.01
C LEU A 334 21.10 -7.74 10.68
N THR A 335 21.37 -6.66 11.42
CA THR A 335 20.30 -5.79 11.96
C THR A 335 19.52 -5.10 10.85
N SER A 336 20.19 -4.61 9.80
CA SER A 336 19.55 -4.05 8.61
C SER A 336 18.67 -5.08 7.88
N ILE A 337 19.15 -6.32 7.73
CA ILE A 337 18.36 -7.42 7.14
C ILE A 337 17.13 -7.71 7.99
N LEU A 338 17.28 -7.79 9.31
CA LEU A 338 16.14 -7.99 10.20
C LEU A 338 15.14 -6.83 10.12
N ALA A 339 15.62 -5.58 10.05
CA ALA A 339 14.76 -4.42 9.88
C ALA A 339 13.95 -4.49 8.58
N ASP A 340 14.56 -4.90 7.46
CA ASP A 340 13.87 -5.10 6.20
C ASP A 340 12.80 -6.21 6.30
N VAL A 341 13.13 -7.34 6.94
CA VAL A 341 12.18 -8.45 7.16
C VAL A 341 10.99 -8.00 8.01
N ILE A 342 11.23 -7.31 9.14
CA ILE A 342 10.14 -6.78 9.99
C ILE A 342 9.28 -5.80 9.18
N THR A 343 9.89 -4.99 8.32
CA THR A 343 9.17 -4.01 7.48
C THR A 343 8.28 -4.72 6.45
N ASN A 344 8.81 -5.77 5.80
CA ASN A 344 8.04 -6.59 4.87
C ASN A 344 6.85 -7.22 5.59
N VAL A 345 7.06 -7.84 6.76
CA VAL A 345 5.98 -8.49 7.52
C VAL A 345 4.93 -7.47 7.96
N HIS A 346 5.35 -6.36 8.56
CA HIS A 346 4.45 -5.31 9.02
C HIS A 346 3.62 -4.76 7.86
N SER A 347 4.27 -4.34 6.76
CA SER A 347 3.57 -3.80 5.59
C SER A 347 2.66 -4.84 4.92
N PHE A 348 3.06 -6.12 4.86
CA PHE A 348 2.23 -7.19 4.33
C PHE A 348 0.94 -7.35 5.15
N ILE A 349 1.06 -7.36 6.49
CA ILE A 349 -0.09 -7.48 7.39
C ILE A 349 -1.05 -6.31 7.18
N ILE A 350 -0.56 -5.06 7.12
CA ILE A 350 -1.44 -3.89 7.05
C ILE A 350 -1.94 -3.56 5.63
N ILE A 351 -1.38 -4.17 4.57
CA ILE A 351 -1.81 -3.95 3.18
C ILE A 351 -2.57 -5.15 2.66
N ALA A 352 -1.92 -6.33 2.58
CA ALA A 352 -2.49 -7.49 1.91
C ALA A 352 -3.83 -7.94 2.54
N THR A 353 -3.98 -7.76 3.86
CA THR A 353 -5.21 -8.14 4.56
C THR A 353 -6.42 -7.30 4.16
N ASN A 354 -6.24 -6.06 3.66
CA ASN A 354 -7.34 -5.24 3.13
C ASN A 354 -7.93 -5.77 1.82
N HIS A 355 -7.26 -6.70 1.13
CA HIS A 355 -7.67 -7.18 -0.20
C HIS A 355 -8.18 -8.62 -0.22
N VAL A 356 -8.25 -9.30 0.93
CA VAL A 356 -8.49 -10.75 1.02
C VAL A 356 -9.69 -11.14 1.88
N GLY A 357 -10.48 -10.17 2.35
CA GLY A 357 -11.77 -10.45 2.98
C GLY A 357 -12.71 -11.19 2.03
N ASP A 358 -13.43 -12.19 2.52
CA ASP A 358 -14.43 -12.94 1.76
C ASP A 358 -15.75 -12.17 1.61
N ASP A 359 -15.89 -11.06 2.34
CA ASP A 359 -16.98 -10.10 2.32
C ASP A 359 -16.75 -8.91 1.36
N ILE A 360 -15.57 -8.82 0.73
CA ILE A 360 -15.23 -7.74 -0.19
C ILE A 360 -15.85 -7.99 -1.57
N TYR A 361 -16.60 -7.01 -2.09
CA TYR A 361 -17.23 -7.10 -3.40
C TYR A 361 -16.20 -7.05 -4.54
N ARG A 362 -16.52 -7.75 -5.64
CA ARG A 362 -15.79 -7.70 -6.91
C ARG A 362 -16.70 -7.25 -8.02
N PHE A 363 -16.13 -6.61 -9.02
CA PHE A 363 -16.88 -6.05 -10.13
C PHE A 363 -16.37 -6.60 -11.46
N GLU A 364 -17.31 -6.90 -12.36
CA GLU A 364 -16.98 -7.44 -13.68
C GLU A 364 -16.64 -6.36 -14.70
N THR A 365 -17.18 -5.15 -14.50
CA THR A 365 -17.09 -4.02 -15.44
C THR A 365 -16.49 -2.80 -14.75
N GLU A 366 -15.79 -1.95 -15.50
CA GLU A 366 -15.29 -0.68 -14.98
C GLU A 366 -16.44 0.31 -14.73
N THR A 367 -16.20 1.32 -13.89
CA THR A 367 -17.13 2.41 -13.65
C THR A 367 -16.48 3.78 -13.90
N LYS A 368 -17.28 4.78 -14.24
CA LYS A 368 -16.77 6.13 -14.51
C LYS A 368 -16.23 6.74 -13.21
N PRO A 369 -14.98 7.25 -13.18
CA PRO A 369 -14.43 7.91 -12.00
C PRO A 369 -15.34 9.02 -11.46
N ARG A 370 -15.51 9.06 -10.13
CA ARG A 370 -16.33 10.05 -9.39
C ARG A 370 -17.84 10.06 -9.72
N SER A 371 -18.33 9.05 -10.42
CA SER A 371 -19.77 8.78 -10.53
C SER A 371 -20.35 8.31 -9.19
N ASP A 372 -21.67 8.27 -9.06
CA ASP A 372 -22.32 7.78 -7.84
C ASP A 372 -21.93 6.31 -7.55
N ASP A 373 -21.95 5.48 -8.59
CA ASP A 373 -21.54 4.07 -8.49
C ASP A 373 -20.06 3.91 -8.13
N PHE A 374 -19.18 4.79 -8.63
CA PHE A 374 -17.76 4.81 -8.23
C PHE A 374 -17.58 4.97 -6.73
N TYR A 375 -18.26 5.95 -6.12
CA TYR A 375 -18.18 6.13 -4.67
C TYR A 375 -18.69 4.90 -3.92
N LEU A 376 -19.81 4.30 -4.37
CA LEU A 376 -20.37 3.13 -3.72
C LEU A 376 -19.43 1.93 -3.80
N ARG A 377 -18.85 1.69 -4.97
CA ARG A 377 -17.88 0.61 -5.20
C ARG A 377 -16.61 0.79 -4.38
N ALA A 378 -16.13 2.02 -4.20
CA ALA A 378 -14.97 2.30 -3.36
C ALA A 378 -15.22 1.90 -1.89
N VAL A 379 -16.45 2.09 -1.42
CA VAL A 379 -16.86 1.72 -0.05
C VAL A 379 -17.05 0.21 0.08
N ILE A 380 -17.81 -0.43 -0.80
CA ILE A 380 -18.14 -1.87 -0.66
C ILE A 380 -17.05 -2.81 -1.20
N GLY A 381 -16.12 -2.29 -1.99
CA GLY A 381 -14.96 -2.99 -2.52
C GLY A 381 -13.71 -2.90 -1.63
N SER A 382 -13.84 -2.30 -0.43
CA SER A 382 -12.76 -2.20 0.54
C SER A 382 -13.17 -2.81 1.89
N ALA A 383 -12.17 -3.30 2.65
CA ALA A 383 -12.36 -3.71 4.03
C ALA A 383 -11.92 -2.59 4.98
N HIS A 384 -12.68 -2.38 6.05
CA HIS A 384 -12.31 -1.44 7.11
C HIS A 384 -11.97 -2.20 8.38
N PHE A 385 -10.73 -2.06 8.87
CA PHE A 385 -10.37 -2.55 10.19
C PHE A 385 -10.81 -1.55 11.26
N PRO A 386 -11.38 -2.00 12.40
CA PRO A 386 -11.63 -1.13 13.54
C PRO A 386 -10.29 -0.68 14.14
N THR A 387 -9.68 0.33 13.54
CA THR A 387 -8.54 1.04 14.12
C THR A 387 -9.11 2.03 15.13
N ARG A 388 -9.14 1.64 16.40
CA ARG A 388 -9.51 2.57 17.49
C ARG A 388 -8.66 3.84 17.33
N GLY A 389 -9.30 5.01 17.42
CA GLY A 389 -8.60 6.30 17.34
C GLY A 389 -7.53 6.44 18.42
N ASP A 390 -6.61 7.39 18.20
CA ASP A 390 -5.48 7.76 19.08
C ASP A 390 -5.70 7.24 20.51
N LEU A 391 -4.86 6.30 20.95
CA LEU A 391 -4.85 5.78 22.32
C LEU A 391 -4.95 6.97 23.30
N LYS A 392 -6.16 7.20 23.82
CA LYS A 392 -6.44 8.20 24.85
C LYS A 392 -6.10 7.66 26.22
#